data_AF-A0A2Z6NJS9-F1
#
_entry.id   AF-A0A2Z6NJS9-F1
#
_cell.length_a   1.000
_cell.length_b   1.000
_cell.length_c   1.000
_cell.angle_alpha   90.00
_cell.angle_beta   90.00
_cell.angle_gamma   90.00
#
_symmetry.space_group_name_H-M   'P 1'
#
loop_
_entity.id
_entity.type
_entity.pdbx_description
1 polymer ?
#
loop_
_entity_poly.entity_id
_entity_poly.type
_entity_poly.pdbx_seq_one_letter_code
_entity_poly.pdbx_strand_id
1 'polypeptide(L)'
;MASTMRSEIESSESNNTMGVSIEMLPENLLLEVLAKVASGSVVDFNNVKACSRDFRDLTKVNSVLKIVSFEDYPKILWEPTEHALAIIKRCEESGNSELRSTV
;
A
#
# COMPACT_ATOMS: atom_id res chain seq x y z
N MET A 1 -34.95 -3.93 -34.71
CA MET A 1 -34.00 -4.89 -35.29
C MET A 1 -32.64 -4.58 -34.69
N ALA A 2 -32.24 -5.32 -33.65
CA ALA A 2 -30.98 -5.10 -32.95
C ALA A 2 -29.88 -5.92 -33.65
N SER A 3 -28.83 -5.23 -34.11
CA SER A 3 -27.64 -5.89 -34.67
C SER A 3 -26.54 -5.89 -33.62
N THR A 4 -26.29 -7.06 -33.03
CA THR A 4 -25.16 -7.30 -32.12
C THR A 4 -23.95 -7.64 -32.97
N MET A 5 -22.97 -6.73 -33.04
CA MET A 5 -21.64 -7.04 -33.57
C MET A 5 -20.88 -7.87 -32.53
N ARG A 6 -20.66 -9.15 -32.82
CA ARG A 6 -19.69 -9.99 -32.11
C ARG A 6 -18.29 -9.58 -32.59
N SER A 7 -17.53 -8.92 -31.72
CA SER A 7 -16.08 -8.79 -31.91
C SER A 7 -15.46 -10.17 -31.79
N GLU A 8 -14.81 -10.63 -32.85
CA GLU A 8 -13.98 -11.82 -32.86
C GLU A 8 -12.79 -11.57 -31.96
N ILE A 9 -12.73 -12.28 -30.82
CA ILE A 9 -11.53 -12.32 -29.99
C ILE A 9 -10.54 -13.18 -30.75
N GLU A 10 -9.68 -12.52 -31.52
CA GLU A 10 -8.48 -13.12 -32.10
C GLU A 10 -7.62 -13.62 -30.93
N SER A 11 -7.55 -14.94 -30.77
CA SER A 11 -6.72 -15.56 -29.75
C SER A 11 -5.27 -15.35 -30.14
N SER A 12 -4.61 -14.41 -29.48
CA SER A 12 -3.16 -14.23 -29.59
C SER A 12 -2.46 -15.51 -29.14
N GLU A 13 -1.64 -16.06 -30.05
CA GLU A 13 -0.85 -17.27 -29.92
C GLU A 13 -0.17 -17.40 -28.54
N SER A 14 -0.44 -18.50 -27.86
CA SER A 14 0.21 -18.85 -26.60
C SER A 14 1.66 -19.25 -26.88
N ASN A 15 2.58 -18.30 -26.82
CA ASN A 15 3.99 -18.60 -26.65
C ASN A 15 4.13 -19.35 -25.32
N ASN A 16 4.33 -20.67 -25.39
CA ASN A 16 4.62 -21.55 -24.24
C ASN A 16 6.01 -21.24 -23.67
N THR A 17 6.21 -20.01 -23.22
CA THR A 17 7.23 -19.70 -22.22
C THR A 17 6.72 -20.33 -20.94
N MET A 18 7.39 -21.38 -20.47
CA MET A 18 7.15 -21.96 -19.15
C MET A 18 7.53 -20.89 -18.12
N GLY A 19 6.61 -19.97 -17.86
CA GLY A 19 6.82 -18.84 -16.97
C GLY A 19 7.06 -19.37 -15.58
N VAL A 20 8.21 -19.06 -15.00
CA VAL A 20 8.47 -19.31 -13.58
C VAL A 20 7.55 -18.38 -12.80
N SER A 21 6.63 -18.95 -12.02
CA SER A 21 5.80 -18.17 -11.11
C SER A 21 6.70 -17.54 -10.05
N ILE A 22 6.38 -16.30 -9.64
CA ILE A 22 7.12 -15.62 -8.57
C ILE A 22 7.11 -16.43 -7.26
N GLU A 23 6.06 -17.22 -7.02
CA GLU A 23 5.92 -18.12 -5.86
C GLU A 23 6.93 -19.29 -5.87
N MET A 24 7.58 -19.57 -7.00
CA MET A 24 8.63 -20.59 -7.09
C MET A 24 10.02 -20.04 -6.70
N LEU A 25 10.15 -18.73 -6.48
CA LEU A 25 11.42 -18.13 -6.09
C LEU A 25 11.72 -18.41 -4.60
N PRO A 26 13.01 -18.56 -4.25
CA PRO A 26 13.46 -18.57 -2.87
C PRO A 26 12.91 -17.39 -2.05
N GLU A 27 12.51 -17.68 -0.81
CA GLU A 27 11.92 -16.69 0.11
C GLU A 27 12.82 -15.46 0.31
N ASN A 28 14.15 -15.64 0.34
CA ASN A 28 15.09 -14.53 0.47
C ASN A 28 15.03 -13.56 -0.73
N LEU A 29 14.78 -14.07 -1.94
CA LEU A 29 14.62 -13.22 -3.12
C LEU A 29 13.28 -12.48 -3.07
N LEU A 30 12.21 -13.14 -2.61
CA LEU A 30 10.92 -12.48 -2.38
C LEU A 30 11.07 -11.37 -1.32
N LEU A 31 11.82 -11.63 -0.26
CA LEU A 31 12.09 -10.65 0.79
C LEU A 31 12.89 -9.45 0.26
N GLU A 32 13.89 -9.67 -0.60
CA GLU A 32 14.65 -8.59 -1.23
C GLU A 32 13.79 -7.74 -2.17
N VAL A 33 12.95 -8.37 -3.00
CA VAL A 33 11.99 -7.67 -3.87
C VAL A 33 11.04 -6.83 -3.01
N LEU A 34 10.46 -7.43 -1.96
CA LEU A 34 9.57 -6.73 -1.05
C LEU A 34 10.27 -5.58 -0.34
N ALA A 35 11.52 -5.74 0.09
CA ALA A 35 12.30 -4.69 0.71
C ALA A 35 12.52 -3.50 -0.24
N LYS A 36 12.75 -3.76 -1.53
CA LYS A 36 12.86 -2.69 -2.54
C LYS A 36 11.55 -1.95 -2.74
N VAL A 37 10.45 -2.68 -2.88
CA VAL A 37 9.10 -2.08 -2.99
C VAL A 37 8.81 -1.23 -1.75
N ALA A 38 8.99 -1.80 -0.55
CA ALA A 38 8.78 -1.13 0.72
C ALA A 38 9.58 0.17 0.83
N SER A 39 10.86 0.16 0.47
CA SER A 39 11.72 1.36 0.55
C SER A 39 11.35 2.47 -0.42
N GLY A 40 10.53 2.19 -1.44
CA GLY A 40 10.10 3.16 -2.44
C GLY A 40 8.69 3.69 -2.22
N SER A 41 7.76 2.85 -1.76
CA SER A 41 6.34 3.20 -1.73
C SER A 41 5.53 2.37 -0.74
N VAL A 42 4.75 3.02 0.12
CA VAL A 42 3.80 2.32 1.01
C VAL A 42 2.56 1.85 0.25
N VAL A 43 2.20 2.55 -0.84
CA VAL A 43 1.06 2.15 -1.68
C VAL A 43 1.38 0.83 -2.38
N ASP A 44 2.55 0.73 -3.03
CA ASP A 44 2.98 -0.49 -3.69
C ASP A 44 3.25 -1.61 -2.70
N PHE A 45 3.78 -1.31 -1.52
CA PHE A 45 3.89 -2.29 -0.43
C PHE A 45 2.53 -2.90 -0.07
N ASN A 46 1.48 -2.09 0.05
CA ASN A 46 0.13 -2.58 0.33
C ASN A 46 -0.47 -3.36 -0.86
N ASN A 47 -0.17 -2.96 -2.09
CA ASN A 47 -0.59 -3.68 -3.29
C ASN A 47 0.04 -5.08 -3.35
N VAL A 48 1.35 -5.17 -3.08
CA VAL A 48 2.09 -6.44 -3.03
C VAL A 48 1.56 -7.35 -1.91
N LYS A 49 1.22 -6.78 -0.75
CA LYS A 49 0.58 -7.51 0.35
C LYS A 49 -0.78 -8.10 -0.05
N ALA A 50 -1.52 -7.46 -0.95
CA ALA A 50 -2.84 -7.90 -1.38
C ALA A 50 -2.80 -8.96 -2.49
N CYS A 51 -1.73 -8.99 -3.31
CA CYS A 51 -1.70 -9.82 -4.52
C CYS A 51 -1.23 -11.27 -4.30
N SER A 52 -0.48 -11.56 -3.23
CA SER A 52 0.11 -12.89 -3.00
C SER A 52 0.14 -13.25 -1.53
N ARG A 53 -0.09 -14.54 -1.23
CA ARG A 53 -0.02 -15.07 0.13
C ARG A 53 1.40 -15.02 0.68
N ASP A 54 2.40 -15.37 -0.13
CA ASP A 54 3.79 -15.45 0.29
C ASP A 54 4.31 -14.05 0.64
N PHE A 55 4.05 -13.06 -0.22
CA PHE A 55 4.36 -11.67 0.09
C PHE A 55 3.60 -11.15 1.30
N ARG A 56 2.32 -11.52 1.46
CA ARG A 56 1.52 -11.12 2.63
C ARG A 56 2.15 -11.59 3.94
N ASP A 57 2.73 -12.78 3.98
CA ASP A 57 3.41 -13.25 5.19
C ASP A 57 4.75 -12.55 5.39
N LEU A 58 5.51 -12.29 4.33
CA LEU A 58 6.75 -11.51 4.39
C LEU A 58 6.53 -10.05 4.81
N THR A 59 5.37 -9.45 4.53
CA THR A 59 5.06 -8.07 4.98
C THR A 59 4.96 -7.93 6.50
N LYS A 60 4.85 -9.04 7.24
CA LYS A 60 4.80 -9.05 8.71
C LYS A 60 6.20 -9.06 9.34
N VAL A 61 7.26 -9.22 8.54
CA VAL A 61 8.63 -9.27 9.04
C VAL A 61 9.07 -7.86 9.48
N ASN A 62 9.54 -7.74 10.72
CA ASN A 62 9.90 -6.45 11.32
C ASN A 62 10.98 -5.67 10.53
N SER A 63 11.92 -6.35 9.88
CA SER A 63 12.95 -5.69 9.08
C SER A 63 12.36 -4.97 7.86
N VAL A 64 11.30 -5.52 7.25
CA VAL A 64 10.60 -4.91 6.12
C VAL A 64 9.79 -3.70 6.59
N LEU A 65 9.03 -3.85 7.68
CA LEU A 65 8.20 -2.76 8.22
C LEU A 65 9.04 -1.51 8.58
N LYS A 66 10.28 -1.71 9.06
CA LYS A 66 11.19 -0.62 9.42
C LYS A 66 11.65 0.23 8.24
N ILE A 67 11.59 -0.29 7.01
CA ILE A 67 12.10 0.38 5.82
C ILE A 67 10.98 0.86 4.89
N VAL A 68 9.71 0.74 5.28
CA VAL A 68 8.59 1.22 4.48
C VAL A 68 8.67 2.75 4.34
N SER A 69 8.75 3.22 3.10
CA SER A 69 8.70 4.64 2.76
C SER A 69 7.26 5.13 2.72
N PHE A 70 7.02 6.31 3.29
CA PHE A 70 5.73 7.02 3.22
C PHE A 70 5.82 8.26 2.33
N GLU A 71 6.88 8.39 1.51
CA GLU A 71 7.07 9.57 0.65
C GLU A 71 5.93 9.76 -0.36
N ASP A 72 5.38 8.64 -0.85
CA ASP A 72 4.26 8.60 -1.79
C ASP A 72 2.90 8.51 -1.08
N TYR A 73 2.89 8.27 0.24
CA TYR A 73 1.66 8.32 1.00
C TYR A 73 1.14 9.74 0.94
N PRO A 74 -0.15 9.96 0.62
CA PRO A 74 -0.71 11.29 0.71
C PRO A 74 -0.39 11.80 2.10
N LYS A 75 0.33 12.93 2.17
CA LYS A 75 0.47 13.66 3.42
C LYS A 75 -0.96 14.06 3.76
N ILE A 76 -1.63 13.22 4.53
CA ILE A 76 -2.91 13.54 5.10
C ILE A 76 -2.57 14.69 6.04
N LEU A 77 -2.71 15.90 5.52
CA LEU A 77 -3.05 17.04 6.34
C LEU A 77 -4.31 16.57 7.04
N TRP A 78 -4.13 16.13 8.27
CA TRP A 78 -5.24 15.75 9.12
C TRP A 78 -5.97 17.06 9.33
N GLU A 79 -6.89 17.39 8.42
CA GLU A 79 -7.75 18.53 8.54
C GLU A 79 -8.75 18.15 9.63
N PRO A 80 -8.58 18.67 10.86
CA PRO A 80 -9.50 18.32 11.92
C PRO A 80 -10.90 18.76 11.50
N THR A 81 -11.85 17.83 11.57
CA THR A 81 -13.27 18.17 11.42
C THR A 81 -13.66 19.29 12.38
N GLU A 82 -14.73 20.04 12.09
CA GLU A 82 -15.23 21.07 13.02
C GLU A 82 -15.46 20.52 14.43
N HIS A 83 -15.92 19.26 14.53
CA HIS A 83 -16.08 18.57 15.81
C HIS A 83 -14.75 18.33 16.52
N ALA A 84 -13.71 17.88 15.79
CA ALA A 84 -12.38 17.71 16.34
C ALA A 84 -11.78 19.06 16.80
N LEU A 85 -11.93 20.12 16.01
CA LEU A 85 -11.53 21.48 16.38
C LEU A 85 -12.23 21.97 17.66
N ALA A 86 -13.53 21.72 17.80
CA ALA A 86 -14.28 22.09 19.00
C ALA A 86 -13.84 21.32 20.26
N ILE A 87 -13.36 20.07 20.10
CA ILE A 87 -12.73 19.33 21.19
C ILE A 87 -11.37 19.93 21.55
N ILE A 88 -10.52 20.18 20.54
CA ILE A 88 -9.19 20.78 20.73
C ILE A 88 -9.31 22.11 21.48
N LYS A 89 -10.22 23.00 21.05
CA LYS A 89 -10.47 24.28 21.70
C LYS A 89 -10.89 24.13 23.18
N ARG A 90 -11.79 23.20 23.48
CA ARG A 90 -12.19 22.91 24.87
C ARG A 90 -11.02 22.39 25.71
N CYS A 91 -10.16 21.57 25.12
CA CYS A 91 -8.96 21.07 25.79
C CYS A 91 -7.98 22.20 26.11
N GLU A 92 -7.77 23.15 25.18
CA GLU A 92 -6.96 24.36 25.40
C GLU A 92 -7.55 25.25 26.50
N GLU A 93 -8.86 25.54 26.45
CA GLU A 93 -9.57 26.33 27.45
C GLU A 93 -9.53 25.68 28.85
N SER A 94 -9.47 24.35 28.90
CA SER A 94 -9.37 23.58 30.15
C SER A 94 -7.93 23.43 30.66
N GLY A 95 -6.95 24.04 30.00
CA GLY A 95 -5.54 24.03 30.42
C GLY A 95 -4.80 22.72 30.18
N ASN A 96 -5.27 21.88 29.24
CA ASN A 96 -4.53 20.66 28.86
C ASN A 96 -3.29 21.05 28.04
N SER A 97 -2.11 20.94 28.67
CA SER A 97 -0.83 21.45 28.16
C SER A 97 -0.26 20.67 26.97
N GLU A 98 -0.78 19.50 26.65
CA GLU A 98 -0.28 18.64 25.57
C GLU A 98 -0.54 19.22 24.16
N LEU A 99 -1.44 20.19 24.02
CA LEU A 99 -1.71 20.88 22.75
C LEU A 99 -0.76 22.05 22.44
N ARG A 100 0.04 22.50 23.43
CA ARG A 100 0.85 23.73 23.31
C ARG A 100 2.19 23.53 22.56
N SER A 101 2.54 22.32 22.14
CA SER A 101 3.88 22.02 21.60
C SER A 101 3.95 21.89 20.06
N THR A 102 2.90 22.22 19.31
CA THR A 102 2.98 22.23 17.83
C THR A 102 2.88 23.64 17.27
N VAL A 103 3.97 24.41 17.43
CA VAL A 103 4.34 25.54 16.55
C VAL A 103 5.82 25.40 16.21
#